data_AF-A0A6G1YSF1-F1
#
_entry.id   AF-A0A6G1YSF1-F1
#
_cell.length_a   1.000
_cell.length_b   1.000
_cell.length_c   1.000
_cell.angle_alpha   90.00
_cell.angle_beta   90.00
_cell.angle_gamma   90.00
#
_symmetry.space_group_name_H-M   'P 1'
#
loop_
_entity.id
_entity.type
_entity.pdbx_description
1 polymer ?
#
loop_
_entity_poly.entity_id
_entity_poly.type
_entity_poly.pdbx_seq_one_letter_code
_entity_poly.pdbx_strand_id
1 'polypeptide(L)'
;MPLIVTTSIINKKTYLMTFIAWAIIVTDVIFGTFLDALGKPLNSSFGVILFITMSITVFFAGLYALRDYMVALRKVLEAPSFFNRLYKATPIFLYALLVIFGAIIVEMVLFSQYSTFLLILIVLISGVAIGVAVLFFGFRTYKFLSWFKSSSNKRHNIMILAFAVSSMLLCISMTVTTVFDTKELVFSRPPSIDPNFHSSNSMASRHLSSIELVIHLYMFLVPQVTAIAIAETVAVAYFLRYFRDQIGRAIFWTIIILPPVFFLTGVFGPQLLSHSGDVMVYQLPRFLIFRVIGTAGWVVADFVIAFAYLLVAKKLGRQITSSHNKIINYLIIAALSTILVSPTTNNWITNNSYPPFGAIQRAFVVLASFLFSIGIYSVALSVAQDAELRQLARKYAKQYALLDTLAKQQEDAEVIRIDKVVKLIHKHAGAMEKETGVESSMLDDNEVRQYLDLVIRETRGKKG
;
A
#
# COMPACT_ATOMS: atom_id res chain seq x y z
N MET A 1 23.51 12.31 4.22
CA MET A 1 23.42 11.00 4.92
C MET A 1 23.29 9.90 3.87
N PRO A 2 24.15 8.89 3.79
CA PRO A 2 23.96 7.80 2.84
C PRO A 2 22.83 6.91 3.36
N LEU A 3 21.65 7.04 2.76
CA LEU A 3 20.46 6.23 3.06
C LEU A 3 20.54 4.82 2.46
N ILE A 4 21.59 4.55 1.68
CA ILE A 4 21.74 3.30 0.92
C ILE A 4 22.48 2.29 1.80
N VAL A 5 21.74 1.31 2.30
CA VAL A 5 22.31 0.10 2.90
C VAL A 5 23.05 -0.65 1.79
N THR A 6 24.38 -0.67 1.87
CA THR A 6 25.29 -1.18 0.83
C THR A 6 25.24 -2.70 0.62
N THR A 7 24.43 -3.41 1.40
CA THR A 7 24.30 -4.88 1.39
C THR A 7 23.08 -5.40 0.60
N SER A 8 22.46 -4.54 -0.21
CA SER A 8 21.25 -4.91 -0.95
C SER A 8 21.51 -5.84 -2.14
N ILE A 9 20.65 -6.86 -2.31
CA ILE A 9 20.61 -7.76 -3.48
C ILE A 9 19.98 -7.04 -4.68
N ILE A 10 19.27 -5.94 -4.43
CA ILE A 10 18.61 -5.12 -5.45
C ILE A 10 19.66 -4.22 -6.11
N ASN A 11 19.65 -4.20 -7.45
CA ASN A 11 20.60 -3.42 -8.22
C ASN A 11 20.45 -1.91 -7.92
N LYS A 12 21.58 -1.17 -7.84
CA LYS A 12 21.58 0.30 -7.71
C LYS A 12 20.70 0.97 -8.78
N LYS A 13 20.66 0.41 -9.98
CA LYS A 13 19.79 0.88 -11.07
C LYS A 13 18.31 0.75 -10.70
N THR A 14 17.89 -0.34 -10.06
CA THR A 14 16.51 -0.54 -9.60
C THR A 14 16.12 0.54 -8.59
N TYR A 15 17.00 0.87 -7.64
CA TYR A 15 16.76 1.96 -6.69
C TYR A 15 16.58 3.29 -7.40
N LEU A 16 17.48 3.63 -8.33
CA LEU A 16 17.37 4.85 -9.12
C LEU A 16 16.03 4.92 -9.86
N MET A 17 15.62 3.83 -10.52
CA MET A 17 14.34 3.78 -11.23
C MET A 17 13.14 3.94 -10.29
N THR A 18 13.16 3.32 -9.10
CA THR A 18 12.10 3.50 -8.10
C THR A 18 12.03 4.96 -7.63
N PHE A 19 13.17 5.63 -7.41
CA PHE A 19 13.20 7.05 -7.03
C PHE A 19 12.69 7.96 -8.16
N ILE A 20 13.05 7.68 -9.42
CA ILE A 20 12.54 8.41 -10.59
C ILE A 20 11.01 8.26 -10.67
N ALA A 21 10.49 7.03 -10.58
CA ALA A 21 9.05 6.79 -10.63
C ALA A 21 8.33 7.53 -9.50
N TRP A 22 8.87 7.48 -8.29
CA TRP A 22 8.30 8.17 -7.14
C TRP A 22 8.31 9.70 -7.30
N ALA A 23 9.41 10.28 -7.76
CA ALA A 23 9.48 11.72 -8.02
C ALA A 23 8.38 12.16 -9.00
N ILE A 24 8.19 11.43 -10.09
CA ILE A 24 7.16 11.74 -11.09
C ILE A 24 5.75 11.59 -10.51
N ILE A 25 5.49 10.54 -9.73
CA ILE A 25 4.19 10.35 -9.07
C ILE A 25 3.89 11.51 -8.11
N VAL A 26 4.86 11.93 -7.30
CA VAL A 26 4.68 13.08 -6.39
C VAL A 26 4.45 14.38 -7.18
N THR A 27 5.18 14.58 -8.28
CA THR A 27 4.95 15.72 -9.17
C THR A 27 3.55 15.70 -9.78
N ASP A 28 3.05 14.52 -10.19
CA ASP A 28 1.69 14.36 -10.70
C ASP A 28 0.64 14.67 -9.63
N VAL A 29 0.87 14.26 -8.37
CA VAL A 29 0.02 14.63 -7.23
C VAL A 29 -0.02 16.14 -7.10
N ILE A 30 1.14 16.82 -7.13
CA ILE A 30 1.22 18.28 -7.00
C ILE A 30 0.45 18.96 -8.14
N PHE A 31 0.66 18.55 -9.39
CA PHE A 31 -0.06 19.12 -10.52
C PHE A 31 -1.56 18.86 -10.43
N GLY A 32 -2.01 17.64 -10.12
CA GLY A 32 -3.42 17.33 -9.94
C GLY A 32 -4.07 18.07 -8.76
N THR A 33 -3.34 18.25 -7.66
CA THR A 33 -3.83 18.93 -6.45
C THR A 33 -3.96 20.44 -6.67
N PHE A 34 -2.99 21.05 -7.35
CA PHE A 34 -2.84 22.51 -7.42
C PHE A 34 -3.12 23.09 -8.81
N LEU A 35 -3.70 22.32 -9.73
CA LEU A 35 -3.92 22.78 -11.10
C LEU A 35 -4.73 24.06 -11.20
N ASP A 36 -5.78 24.16 -10.39
CA ASP A 36 -6.65 25.35 -10.26
C ASP A 36 -5.87 26.63 -9.95
N ALA A 37 -4.74 26.52 -9.25
CA ALA A 37 -3.85 27.63 -8.90
C ALA A 37 -2.62 27.75 -9.82
N LEU A 38 -2.14 26.65 -10.38
CA LEU A 38 -1.00 26.61 -11.31
C LEU A 38 -1.40 27.07 -12.72
N GLY A 39 -2.68 26.95 -13.08
CA GLY A 39 -3.34 27.70 -14.15
C GLY A 39 -3.02 27.28 -15.59
N LYS A 40 -3.22 28.24 -16.51
CA LYS A 40 -3.12 28.11 -17.98
C LYS A 40 -1.82 27.51 -18.54
N PRO A 41 -0.62 27.69 -17.95
CA PRO A 41 0.60 27.09 -18.51
C PRO A 41 0.53 25.57 -18.60
N LEU A 42 -0.17 24.91 -17.65
CA LEU A 42 -0.35 23.46 -17.65
C LEU A 42 -1.46 23.00 -18.60
N ASN A 43 -2.39 23.88 -19.01
CA ASN A 43 -3.40 23.60 -20.05
C ASN A 43 -2.92 23.95 -21.48
N SER A 44 -1.61 24.05 -21.68
CA SER A 44 -1.01 24.39 -22.98
C SER A 44 -0.28 23.19 -23.60
N SER A 45 0.26 23.36 -24.81
CA SER A 45 1.14 22.37 -25.44
C SER A 45 2.33 22.00 -24.56
N PHE A 46 2.82 22.91 -23.72
CA PHE A 46 3.85 22.61 -22.73
C PHE A 46 3.38 21.57 -21.72
N GLY A 47 2.15 21.72 -21.19
CA GLY A 47 1.55 20.75 -20.30
C GLY A 47 1.43 19.37 -20.93
N VAL A 48 0.98 19.31 -22.19
CA VAL A 48 0.89 18.05 -22.96
C VAL A 48 2.25 17.38 -23.08
N ILE A 49 3.30 18.11 -23.49
CA ILE A 49 4.67 17.59 -23.60
C ILE A 49 5.17 17.09 -22.24
N LEU A 50 4.91 17.86 -21.17
CA LEU A 50 5.28 17.49 -19.81
C LEU A 50 4.60 16.20 -19.36
N PHE A 51 3.29 16.08 -19.58
CA PHE A 51 2.52 14.89 -19.24
C PHE A 51 2.96 13.65 -20.03
N ILE A 52 3.25 13.79 -21.33
CA ILE A 52 3.79 12.70 -22.16
C ILE A 52 5.14 12.25 -21.61
N THR A 53 6.03 13.19 -21.33
CA THR A 53 7.38 12.90 -20.81
C THR A 53 7.31 12.20 -19.45
N MET A 54 6.46 12.69 -18.55
CA MET A 54 6.22 12.08 -17.23
C MET A 54 5.67 10.66 -17.39
N SER A 55 4.66 10.48 -18.24
CA SER A 55 4.01 9.19 -18.48
C SER A 55 4.99 8.15 -19.05
N ILE A 56 5.75 8.47 -20.09
CA ILE A 56 6.76 7.55 -20.66
C ILE A 56 7.80 7.18 -19.60
N THR A 57 8.32 8.19 -18.88
CA THR A 57 9.39 7.97 -17.90
C THR A 57 8.93 7.13 -16.72
N VAL A 58 7.75 7.39 -16.16
CA VAL A 58 7.24 6.67 -14.98
C VAL A 58 6.86 5.23 -15.32
N PHE A 59 6.26 4.96 -16.50
CA PHE A 59 5.96 3.60 -16.93
C PHE A 59 7.23 2.82 -17.22
N PHE A 60 8.23 3.43 -17.88
CA PHE A 60 9.52 2.78 -18.09
C PHE A 60 10.21 2.45 -16.76
N ALA A 61 10.36 3.44 -15.87
CA ALA A 61 11.00 3.25 -14.58
C ALA A 61 10.25 2.26 -13.69
N GLY A 62 8.92 2.32 -13.67
CA GLY A 62 8.04 1.43 -12.91
C GLY A 62 8.10 -0.02 -13.37
N LEU A 63 8.02 -0.26 -14.69
CA LEU A 63 8.12 -1.61 -15.26
C LEU A 63 9.53 -2.19 -15.10
N TYR A 64 10.57 -1.37 -15.26
CA TYR A 64 11.95 -1.77 -14.99
C TYR A 64 12.11 -2.20 -13.53
N ALA A 65 11.67 -1.35 -12.59
CA ALA A 65 11.75 -1.62 -11.17
C ALA A 65 10.97 -2.89 -10.81
N LEU A 66 9.74 -3.02 -11.30
CA LEU A 66 8.91 -4.21 -11.09
C LEU A 66 9.61 -5.47 -11.58
N ARG A 67 10.19 -5.47 -12.79
CA ARG A 67 10.92 -6.62 -13.34
C ARG A 67 12.07 -7.04 -12.43
N ASP A 68 12.90 -6.10 -12.01
CA ASP A 68 14.06 -6.40 -11.15
C ASP A 68 13.62 -6.91 -9.77
N TYR A 69 12.60 -6.29 -9.15
CA TYR A 69 12.01 -6.82 -7.92
C TYR A 69 11.49 -8.23 -8.12
N MET A 70 10.75 -8.47 -9.21
CA MET A 70 10.20 -9.78 -9.56
C MET A 70 11.29 -10.85 -9.71
N VAL A 71 12.40 -10.55 -10.38
CA VAL A 71 13.54 -11.47 -10.53
C VAL A 71 14.21 -11.73 -9.19
N ALA A 72 14.45 -10.68 -8.40
CA ALA A 72 15.07 -10.80 -7.09
C ALA A 72 14.23 -11.64 -6.12
N LEU A 73 12.91 -11.46 -6.13
CA LEU A 73 11.98 -12.20 -5.29
C LEU A 73 11.82 -13.67 -5.74
N ARG A 74 11.74 -13.94 -7.05
CA ARG A 74 11.57 -15.31 -7.58
C ARG A 74 12.78 -16.21 -7.32
N LYS A 75 14.00 -15.65 -7.35
CA LYS A 75 15.23 -16.41 -7.07
C LYS A 75 15.38 -16.81 -5.59
N VAL A 76 14.61 -16.19 -4.70
CA VAL A 76 14.90 -16.20 -3.25
C VAL A 76 13.73 -16.72 -2.41
N LEU A 77 12.49 -16.66 -2.90
CA LEU A 77 11.31 -17.15 -2.20
C LEU A 77 10.61 -18.24 -3.02
N GLU A 78 10.38 -19.40 -2.39
CA GLU A 78 9.31 -20.30 -2.80
C GLU A 78 7.97 -19.62 -2.49
N ALA A 79 7.58 -18.73 -3.40
CA ALA A 79 6.42 -17.88 -3.23
C ALA A 79 5.15 -18.76 -3.11
N PRO A 80 4.36 -18.64 -2.03
CA PRO A 80 3.08 -19.33 -1.92
C PRO A 80 2.21 -19.05 -3.14
N SER A 81 1.30 -19.98 -3.49
CA SER A 81 0.46 -19.92 -4.70
C SER A 81 -0.27 -18.57 -4.91
N PHE A 82 -0.56 -17.84 -3.84
CA PHE A 82 -1.10 -16.47 -3.88
C PHE A 82 -0.11 -15.44 -4.45
N PHE A 83 1.15 -15.43 -4.01
CA PHE A 83 2.16 -14.50 -4.51
C PHE A 83 2.50 -14.77 -5.97
N ASN A 84 2.43 -16.03 -6.42
CA ASN A 84 2.56 -16.35 -7.83
C ASN A 84 1.39 -15.79 -8.67
N ARG A 85 0.17 -15.75 -8.12
CA ARG A 85 -0.97 -15.05 -8.76
C ARG A 85 -0.75 -13.55 -8.82
N LEU A 86 -0.31 -12.93 -7.72
CA LEU A 86 0.00 -11.49 -7.68
C LEU A 86 1.11 -11.11 -8.65
N TYR A 87 2.18 -11.90 -8.69
CA TYR A 87 3.31 -11.75 -9.60
C TYR A 87 2.87 -11.73 -11.06
N LYS A 88 1.90 -12.57 -11.43
CA LYS A 88 1.36 -12.61 -12.79
C LYS A 88 0.39 -11.47 -13.06
N ALA A 89 -0.40 -11.07 -12.06
CA ALA A 89 -1.45 -10.08 -12.19
C ALA A 89 -0.90 -8.64 -12.31
N THR A 90 0.08 -8.25 -11.48
CA THR A 90 0.58 -6.86 -11.44
C THR A 90 1.13 -6.36 -12.78
N PRO A 91 1.96 -7.12 -13.53
CA PRO A 91 2.39 -6.71 -14.87
C PRO A 91 1.24 -6.54 -15.85
N ILE A 92 0.24 -7.43 -15.82
CA ILE A 92 -0.93 -7.36 -16.71
C ILE A 92 -1.65 -6.02 -16.51
N PHE A 93 -1.88 -5.60 -15.26
CA PHE A 93 -2.50 -4.31 -14.97
C PHE A 93 -1.65 -3.12 -15.40
N LEU A 94 -0.34 -3.14 -15.16
CA LEU A 94 0.52 -2.04 -15.58
C LEU A 94 0.61 -1.93 -17.10
N TYR A 95 0.63 -3.04 -17.84
CA TYR A 95 0.58 -3.01 -19.30
C TYR A 95 -0.78 -2.55 -19.81
N ALA A 96 -1.89 -2.96 -19.19
CA ALA A 96 -3.22 -2.46 -19.56
C ALA A 96 -3.32 -0.94 -19.35
N LEU A 97 -2.80 -0.43 -18.22
CA LEU A 97 -2.72 1.01 -17.94
C LEU A 97 -1.81 1.73 -18.93
N LEU A 98 -0.66 1.14 -19.30
CA LEU A 98 0.23 1.70 -20.33
C LEU A 98 -0.50 1.88 -21.68
N VAL A 99 -1.30 0.90 -22.10
CA VAL A 99 -2.10 0.99 -23.34
C VAL A 99 -3.12 2.13 -23.24
N ILE A 100 -3.80 2.27 -22.10
CA ILE A 100 -4.78 3.35 -21.89
C ILE A 100 -4.10 4.72 -21.92
N PHE A 101 -2.95 4.87 -21.27
CA PHE A 101 -2.17 6.11 -21.34
C PHE A 101 -1.69 6.40 -22.77
N GLY A 102 -1.28 5.38 -23.52
CA GLY A 102 -0.97 5.51 -24.94
C GLY A 102 -2.17 6.04 -25.74
N ALA A 103 -3.37 5.52 -25.50
CA ALA A 103 -4.60 6.02 -26.13
C ALA A 103 -4.90 7.48 -25.75
N ILE A 104 -4.81 7.85 -24.47
CA ILE A 104 -4.97 9.24 -24.00
C ILE A 104 -3.97 10.17 -24.70
N ILE A 105 -2.69 9.76 -24.82
CA ILE A 105 -1.65 10.54 -25.48
C ILE A 105 -1.97 10.74 -26.96
N VAL A 106 -2.38 9.67 -27.66
CA VAL A 106 -2.78 9.75 -29.07
C VAL A 106 -3.96 10.70 -29.24
N GLU A 107 -4.98 10.61 -28.38
CA GLU A 107 -6.14 11.51 -28.44
C GLU A 107 -5.75 12.97 -28.22
N MET A 108 -4.89 13.24 -27.23
CA MET A 108 -4.44 14.61 -26.95
C MET A 108 -3.62 15.19 -28.11
N VAL A 109 -2.73 14.39 -28.72
CA VAL A 109 -1.86 14.87 -29.81
C VAL A 109 -2.62 15.04 -31.13
N LEU A 110 -3.51 14.12 -31.48
CA LEU A 110 -4.20 14.14 -32.77
C LEU A 110 -5.49 14.97 -32.74
N PHE A 111 -6.24 14.93 -31.63
CA PHE A 111 -7.57 15.53 -31.55
C PHE A 111 -7.64 16.71 -30.58
N SER A 112 -6.56 17.03 -29.86
CA SER A 112 -6.55 18.08 -28.82
C SER A 112 -7.65 17.91 -27.77
N GLN A 113 -8.01 16.66 -27.48
CA GLN A 113 -8.98 16.27 -26.45
C GLN A 113 -8.64 14.87 -25.96
N TYR A 114 -9.21 14.43 -24.84
CA TYR A 114 -9.17 13.03 -24.45
C TYR A 114 -10.55 12.57 -23.95
N SER A 115 -10.83 11.28 -24.08
CA SER A 115 -12.10 10.69 -23.66
C SER A 115 -12.13 10.46 -22.16
N THR A 116 -13.22 10.90 -21.52
CA THR A 116 -13.50 10.62 -20.11
C THR A 116 -13.67 9.11 -19.86
N PHE A 117 -14.02 8.34 -20.89
CA PHE A 117 -14.08 6.88 -20.81
C PHE A 117 -12.72 6.25 -20.47
N LEU A 118 -11.62 6.80 -21.00
CA LEU A 118 -10.28 6.30 -20.68
C LEU A 118 -9.91 6.57 -19.22
N LEU A 119 -10.36 7.70 -18.64
CA LEU A 119 -10.21 7.96 -17.20
C LEU A 119 -11.04 6.99 -16.35
N ILE A 120 -12.27 6.69 -16.77
CA ILE A 120 -13.11 5.68 -16.11
C ILE A 120 -12.41 4.32 -16.11
N LEU A 121 -11.81 3.92 -17.22
CA LEU A 121 -11.03 2.68 -17.28
C LEU A 121 -9.84 2.70 -16.32
N ILE A 122 -9.10 3.81 -16.20
CA ILE A 122 -8.03 3.95 -15.19
C ILE A 122 -8.59 3.76 -13.79
N VAL A 123 -9.71 4.42 -13.45
CA VAL A 123 -10.36 4.32 -12.13
C VAL A 123 -10.83 2.90 -11.84
N LEU A 124 -11.43 2.21 -12.81
CA LEU A 124 -11.95 0.85 -12.62
C LEU A 124 -10.85 -0.20 -12.52
N ILE A 125 -9.81 -0.10 -13.36
CA ILE A 125 -8.65 -1.00 -13.36
C ILE A 125 -7.83 -0.80 -12.07
N SER A 126 -7.68 0.44 -11.60
CA SER A 126 -6.98 0.73 -10.35
C SER A 126 -7.84 0.46 -9.10
N GLY A 127 -9.16 0.66 -9.15
CA GLY A 127 -10.02 0.83 -7.97
C GLY A 127 -11.12 -0.21 -7.68
N VAL A 128 -11.96 -0.64 -8.65
CA VAL A 128 -13.23 -1.35 -8.30
C VAL A 128 -13.37 -2.78 -8.84
N ALA A 129 -12.96 -3.10 -10.07
CA ALA A 129 -13.34 -4.41 -10.62
C ALA A 129 -12.24 -5.47 -10.43
N ILE A 130 -10.97 -5.06 -10.52
CA ILE A 130 -9.80 -5.95 -10.41
C ILE A 130 -8.63 -5.22 -9.72
N GLY A 131 -8.96 -4.11 -9.04
CA GLY A 131 -8.05 -3.24 -8.34
C GLY A 131 -7.29 -4.02 -7.28
N VAL A 132 -6.06 -4.34 -7.64
CA VAL A 132 -4.96 -4.76 -6.77
C VAL A 132 -5.06 -4.04 -5.42
N ALA A 133 -5.31 -2.72 -5.35
CA ALA A 133 -5.43 -1.95 -4.12
C ALA A 133 -6.43 -2.51 -3.08
N VAL A 134 -7.69 -2.77 -3.47
CA VAL A 134 -8.73 -3.28 -2.55
C VAL A 134 -8.45 -4.73 -2.17
N LEU A 135 -7.99 -5.55 -3.13
CA LEU A 135 -7.52 -6.90 -2.85
C LEU A 135 -6.32 -6.90 -1.90
N PHE A 136 -5.45 -5.91 -1.99
CA PHE A 136 -4.25 -5.78 -1.18
C PHE A 136 -4.51 -5.20 0.20
N PHE A 137 -5.28 -4.12 0.34
CA PHE A 137 -5.73 -3.63 1.63
C PHE A 137 -6.65 -4.63 2.33
N GLY A 138 -7.52 -5.32 1.60
CA GLY A 138 -8.32 -6.43 2.09
C GLY A 138 -7.48 -7.62 2.55
N PHE A 139 -6.47 -8.03 1.76
CA PHE A 139 -5.54 -9.09 2.15
C PHE A 139 -4.66 -8.68 3.34
N ARG A 140 -4.16 -7.46 3.34
CA ARG A 140 -3.39 -6.85 4.43
C ARG A 140 -4.21 -6.89 5.72
N THR A 141 -5.46 -6.46 5.66
CA THR A 141 -6.44 -6.53 6.76
C THR A 141 -6.64 -7.98 7.20
N TYR A 142 -6.95 -8.89 6.29
CA TYR A 142 -7.15 -10.31 6.59
C TYR A 142 -5.93 -10.93 7.29
N LYS A 143 -4.72 -10.63 6.81
CA LYS A 143 -3.48 -11.13 7.41
C LYS A 143 -3.25 -10.57 8.79
N PHE A 144 -3.31 -9.26 8.97
CA PHE A 144 -3.12 -8.67 10.29
C PHE A 144 -4.20 -9.08 11.29
N LEU A 145 -5.46 -9.24 10.88
CA LEU A 145 -6.53 -9.76 11.74
C LEU A 145 -6.34 -11.25 12.06
N SER A 146 -5.95 -12.06 11.08
CA SER A 146 -5.63 -13.47 11.31
C SER A 146 -4.49 -13.62 12.30
N TRP A 147 -3.44 -12.81 12.16
CA TRP A 147 -2.33 -12.73 13.10
C TRP A 147 -2.78 -12.19 14.45
N PHE A 148 -3.64 -11.18 14.53
CA PHE A 148 -4.16 -10.73 15.82
C PHE A 148 -4.99 -11.81 16.54
N LYS A 149 -5.82 -12.56 15.80
CA LYS A 149 -6.66 -13.63 16.33
C LYS A 149 -5.85 -14.84 16.81
N SER A 150 -4.76 -15.16 16.11
CA SER A 150 -3.88 -16.29 16.43
C SER A 150 -3.00 -16.05 17.66
N SER A 151 -2.87 -14.80 18.08
CA SER A 151 -1.97 -14.41 19.16
C SER A 151 -2.45 -14.84 20.54
N SER A 152 -1.61 -15.62 21.22
CA SER A 152 -1.75 -15.94 22.65
C SER A 152 -1.82 -14.68 23.56
N ASN A 153 -1.12 -13.59 23.22
CA ASN A 153 -0.98 -12.42 24.10
C ASN A 153 -1.51 -11.10 23.49
N LYS A 154 -2.84 -10.90 23.56
CA LYS A 154 -3.56 -9.80 22.87
C LYS A 154 -3.07 -8.38 23.22
N ARG A 155 -2.54 -8.15 24.42
CA ARG A 155 -2.06 -6.81 24.87
C ARG A 155 -0.75 -6.36 24.22
N HIS A 156 0.09 -7.28 23.74
CA HIS A 156 1.36 -6.94 23.07
C HIS A 156 1.18 -6.67 21.56
N ASN A 157 0.04 -7.04 20.98
CA ASN A 157 -0.19 -6.97 19.53
C ASN A 157 -1.01 -5.73 19.11
N ILE A 158 -1.02 -4.67 19.93
CA ILE A 158 -1.71 -3.41 19.64
C ILE A 158 -1.24 -2.82 18.31
N MET A 159 0.06 -2.92 17.99
CA MET A 159 0.59 -2.47 16.71
C MET A 159 0.00 -3.23 15.52
N ILE A 160 -0.12 -4.56 15.62
CA ILE A 160 -0.74 -5.39 14.56
C ILE A 160 -2.21 -5.02 14.39
N LEU A 161 -2.93 -4.86 15.50
CA LEU A 161 -4.33 -4.45 15.48
C LEU A 161 -4.49 -3.05 14.87
N ALA A 162 -3.63 -2.11 15.24
CA ALA A 162 -3.66 -0.75 14.71
C ALA A 162 -3.39 -0.72 13.19
N PHE A 163 -2.39 -1.49 12.70
CA PHE A 163 -2.19 -1.66 11.26
C PHE A 163 -3.36 -2.37 10.58
N ALA A 164 -4.01 -3.35 11.23
CA ALA A 164 -5.20 -4.01 10.70
C ALA A 164 -6.37 -3.03 10.52
N VAL A 165 -6.63 -2.23 11.55
CA VAL A 165 -7.70 -1.22 11.57
C VAL A 165 -7.43 -0.14 10.53
N SER A 166 -6.21 0.39 10.43
CA SER A 166 -5.87 1.37 9.38
C SER A 166 -6.10 0.79 7.99
N SER A 167 -5.63 -0.45 7.74
CA SER A 167 -5.80 -1.12 6.45
C SER A 167 -7.26 -1.32 6.09
N MET A 168 -8.10 -1.67 7.06
CA MET A 168 -9.53 -1.87 6.87
C MET A 168 -10.23 -0.55 6.52
N LEU A 169 -9.93 0.51 7.27
CA LEU A 169 -10.50 1.83 7.05
C LEU A 169 -10.08 2.44 5.70
N LEU A 170 -8.81 2.27 5.31
CA LEU A 170 -8.34 2.66 3.97
C LEU A 170 -9.02 1.84 2.87
N CYS A 171 -9.26 0.54 3.08
CA CYS A 171 -9.99 -0.29 2.14
C CYS A 171 -11.42 0.23 1.90
N ILE A 172 -12.13 0.58 2.97
CA ILE A 172 -13.48 1.16 2.91
C ILE A 172 -13.43 2.49 2.16
N SER A 173 -12.52 3.39 2.56
CA SER A 173 -12.36 4.71 1.95
C SER A 173 -12.04 4.63 0.45
N MET A 174 -11.15 3.74 0.02
CA MET A 174 -10.80 3.54 -1.40
C MET A 174 -11.96 2.95 -2.21
N THR A 175 -12.78 2.08 -1.61
CA THR A 175 -13.97 1.53 -2.27
C THR A 175 -14.97 2.65 -2.56
N VAL A 176 -15.29 3.45 -1.54
CA VAL A 176 -16.23 4.57 -1.63
C VAL A 176 -15.74 5.63 -2.60
N THR A 177 -14.45 5.97 -2.51
CA THR A 177 -13.76 6.86 -3.47
C THR A 177 -13.98 6.41 -4.89
N THR A 178 -13.71 5.14 -5.19
CA THR A 178 -13.77 4.66 -6.57
C THR A 178 -15.19 4.68 -7.12
N VAL A 179 -16.19 4.36 -6.28
CA VAL A 179 -17.60 4.46 -6.66
C VAL A 179 -17.97 5.90 -6.99
N PHE A 180 -17.61 6.85 -6.13
CA PHE A 180 -17.91 8.26 -6.38
C PHE A 180 -17.12 8.84 -7.55
N ASP A 181 -15.85 8.51 -7.69
CA ASP A 181 -15.03 8.96 -8.82
C ASP A 181 -15.60 8.45 -10.14
N THR A 182 -16.05 7.18 -10.18
CA THR A 182 -16.68 6.60 -11.37
C THR A 182 -18.00 7.30 -11.67
N LYS A 183 -18.86 7.49 -10.67
CA LYS A 183 -20.13 8.21 -10.85
C LYS A 183 -19.89 9.61 -11.39
N GLU A 184 -18.95 10.33 -10.80
CA GLU A 184 -18.60 11.70 -11.19
C GLU A 184 -18.15 11.76 -12.64
N LEU A 185 -17.24 10.87 -13.05
CA LEU A 185 -16.75 10.81 -14.44
C LEU A 185 -17.85 10.41 -15.44
N VAL A 186 -18.83 9.60 -15.03
CA VAL A 186 -19.92 9.15 -15.92
C VAL A 186 -21.02 10.19 -16.07
N PHE A 187 -21.46 10.82 -14.98
CA PHE A 187 -22.69 11.62 -14.95
C PHE A 187 -22.45 13.13 -14.91
N SER A 188 -21.36 13.57 -14.29
CA SER A 188 -21.10 15.01 -14.06
C SER A 188 -20.18 15.61 -15.12
N ARG A 189 -19.59 14.80 -15.99
CA ARG A 189 -18.49 15.21 -16.87
C ARG A 189 -18.78 14.93 -18.34
N PRO A 190 -18.31 15.79 -19.25
CA PRO A 190 -18.54 15.60 -20.68
C PRO A 190 -17.82 14.33 -21.19
N PRO A 191 -18.28 13.73 -22.31
CA PRO A 191 -17.65 12.54 -22.89
C PRO A 191 -16.20 12.74 -23.31
N SER A 192 -15.82 13.97 -23.68
CA SER A 192 -14.45 14.37 -23.98
C SER A 192 -14.08 15.67 -23.26
N ILE A 193 -12.79 15.81 -22.94
CA ILE A 193 -12.22 16.96 -22.25
C ILE A 193 -11.15 17.57 -23.14
N ASP A 194 -11.27 18.87 -23.35
CA ASP A 194 -10.38 19.69 -24.20
C ASP A 194 -9.65 20.76 -23.35
N PRO A 195 -8.65 21.47 -23.89
CA PRO A 195 -7.87 22.48 -23.18
C PRO A 195 -8.69 23.62 -22.55
N ASN A 196 -9.86 23.93 -23.13
CA ASN A 196 -10.74 25.01 -22.69
C ASN A 196 -11.70 24.56 -21.58
N PHE A 197 -11.79 23.25 -21.31
CA PHE A 197 -12.60 22.76 -20.21
C PHE A 197 -12.05 23.26 -18.87
N HIS A 198 -12.91 23.89 -18.08
CA HIS A 198 -12.53 24.42 -16.78
C HIS A 198 -12.30 23.30 -15.76
N SER A 199 -11.03 23.05 -15.43
CA SER A 199 -10.67 22.17 -14.32
C SER A 199 -11.14 22.76 -12.99
N SER A 200 -11.79 21.95 -12.15
CA SER A 200 -12.25 22.38 -10.83
C SER A 200 -12.04 21.29 -9.81
N ASN A 201 -11.42 21.68 -8.69
CA ASN A 201 -11.20 20.80 -7.54
C ASN A 201 -12.38 20.87 -6.54
N SER A 202 -13.39 21.70 -6.83
CA SER A 202 -14.49 21.97 -5.91
C SER A 202 -15.44 20.77 -5.78
N MET A 203 -15.73 20.37 -4.56
CA MET A 203 -16.73 19.35 -4.26
C MET A 203 -18.15 19.77 -4.69
N ALA A 204 -18.42 21.09 -4.79
CA ALA A 204 -19.68 21.62 -5.33
C ALA A 204 -19.90 21.24 -6.81
N SER A 205 -18.82 20.98 -7.55
CA SER A 205 -18.91 20.50 -8.94
C SER A 205 -19.30 19.02 -9.05
N ARG A 206 -19.32 18.28 -7.94
CA ARG A 206 -19.60 16.84 -7.94
C ARG A 206 -21.08 16.46 -7.86
N HIS A 207 -21.98 17.46 -7.78
CA HIS A 207 -23.45 17.28 -7.76
C HIS A 207 -23.95 16.11 -6.90
N LEU A 208 -23.37 15.95 -5.70
CA LEU A 208 -23.73 14.87 -4.77
C LEU A 208 -25.09 15.18 -4.12
N SER A 209 -25.97 14.18 -4.07
CA SER A 209 -27.19 14.26 -3.25
C SER A 209 -26.85 14.31 -1.75
N SER A 210 -27.80 14.72 -0.91
CA SER A 210 -27.58 14.77 0.55
C SER A 210 -27.18 13.42 1.15
N ILE A 211 -27.77 12.32 0.66
CA ILE A 211 -27.40 10.96 1.09
C ILE A 211 -25.96 10.63 0.70
N GLU A 212 -25.56 11.00 -0.52
CA GLU A 212 -24.20 10.76 -1.01
C GLU A 212 -23.16 11.59 -0.28
N LEU A 213 -23.50 12.82 0.11
CA LEU A 213 -22.64 13.65 0.96
C LEU A 213 -22.43 12.99 2.33
N VAL A 214 -23.48 12.42 2.94
CA VAL A 214 -23.39 11.65 4.18
C VAL A 214 -22.51 10.41 4.00
N ILE A 215 -22.69 9.66 2.91
CA ILE A 215 -21.84 8.50 2.60
C ILE A 215 -20.39 8.93 2.39
N HIS A 216 -20.14 10.03 1.69
CA HIS A 216 -18.80 10.56 1.49
C HIS A 216 -18.14 10.97 2.81
N LEU A 217 -18.88 11.62 3.71
CA LEU A 217 -18.37 12.00 5.02
C LEU A 217 -18.04 10.76 5.88
N TYR A 218 -19.00 9.85 6.06
CA TYR A 218 -18.88 8.76 7.03
C TYR A 218 -18.20 7.51 6.50
N MET A 219 -18.22 7.26 5.19
CA MET A 219 -17.58 6.08 4.59
C MET A 219 -16.28 6.40 3.84
N PHE A 220 -16.01 7.67 3.48
CA PHE A 220 -14.74 8.06 2.89
C PHE A 220 -13.87 8.87 3.86
N LEU A 221 -14.31 10.06 4.28
CA LEU A 221 -13.47 11.01 5.01
C LEU A 221 -13.16 10.51 6.44
N VAL A 222 -14.18 10.14 7.21
CA VAL A 222 -14.00 9.66 8.60
C VAL A 222 -13.10 8.41 8.66
N PRO A 223 -13.27 7.37 7.82
CA PRO A 223 -12.37 6.24 7.78
C PRO A 223 -10.94 6.63 7.40
N GLN A 224 -10.77 7.47 6.38
CA GLN A 224 -9.44 7.91 5.94
C GLN A 224 -8.70 8.69 7.05
N VAL A 225 -9.39 9.65 7.67
CA VAL A 225 -8.83 10.46 8.77
C VAL A 225 -8.50 9.58 9.96
N THR A 226 -9.39 8.65 10.32
CA THR A 226 -9.17 7.74 11.46
C THR A 226 -8.02 6.77 11.19
N ALA A 227 -7.89 6.28 9.95
CA ALA A 227 -6.79 5.41 9.54
C ALA A 227 -5.43 6.12 9.72
N ILE A 228 -5.30 7.31 9.14
CA ILE A 228 -4.02 8.05 9.09
C ILE A 228 -3.73 8.71 10.45
N ALA A 229 -4.68 9.49 10.97
CA ALA A 229 -4.43 10.33 12.14
C ALA A 229 -4.34 9.53 13.44
N ILE A 230 -5.08 8.41 13.54
CA ILE A 230 -5.18 7.62 14.77
C ILE A 230 -4.49 6.27 14.62
N ALA A 231 -4.99 5.40 13.74
CA ALA A 231 -4.55 4.01 13.70
C ALA A 231 -3.08 3.86 13.27
N GLU A 232 -2.64 4.58 12.24
CA GLU A 232 -1.23 4.58 11.80
C GLU A 232 -0.31 5.26 12.80
N THR A 233 -0.71 6.41 13.34
CA THR A 233 0.03 7.09 14.41
C THR A 233 0.28 6.15 15.60
N VAL A 234 -0.74 5.41 16.05
CA VAL A 234 -0.60 4.42 17.12
C VAL A 234 0.33 3.28 16.69
N ALA A 235 0.14 2.72 15.50
CA ALA A 235 0.97 1.63 15.00
C ALA A 235 2.46 2.03 14.93
N VAL A 236 2.75 3.21 14.38
CA VAL A 236 4.10 3.78 14.24
C VAL A 236 4.69 4.14 15.59
N ALA A 237 3.91 4.71 16.51
CA ALA A 237 4.38 5.02 17.85
C ALA A 237 4.83 3.76 18.59
N TYR A 238 4.06 2.67 18.50
CA TYR A 238 4.47 1.38 19.05
C TYR A 238 5.67 0.79 18.32
N PHE A 239 5.72 0.94 16.99
CA PHE A 239 6.82 0.41 16.18
C PHE A 239 8.15 1.09 16.50
N LEU A 240 8.15 2.42 16.61
CA LEU A 240 9.35 3.23 16.88
C LEU A 240 9.68 3.37 18.37
N ARG A 241 8.78 3.00 19.29
CA ARG A 241 8.98 3.18 20.76
C ARG A 241 10.32 2.64 21.24
N TYR A 242 10.79 1.56 20.64
CA TYR A 242 12.03 0.89 21.02
C TYR A 242 13.29 1.53 20.43
N PHE A 243 13.12 2.48 19.53
CA PHE A 243 14.17 3.35 18.98
C PHE A 243 14.16 4.74 19.63
N ARG A 244 13.24 5.00 20.57
CA ARG A 244 13.05 6.30 21.23
C ARG A 244 14.34 6.86 21.84
N ASP A 245 15.12 6.02 22.51
CA ASP A 245 16.35 6.47 23.18
C ASP A 245 17.46 6.82 22.18
N GLN A 246 17.42 6.23 20.98
CA GLN A 246 18.38 6.52 19.90
C GLN A 246 18.00 7.73 19.06
N ILE A 247 16.70 7.98 18.92
CA ILE A 247 16.15 9.12 18.17
C ILE A 247 16.14 10.37 19.06
N GLY A 248 15.99 10.21 20.38
CA GLY A 248 15.78 11.29 21.33
C GLY A 248 14.27 11.51 21.58
N ARG A 249 13.90 11.75 22.84
CA ARG A 249 12.49 11.82 23.27
C ARG A 249 11.69 12.90 22.55
N ALA A 250 12.25 14.11 22.40
CA ALA A 250 11.57 15.22 21.75
C ALA A 250 11.35 14.92 20.26
N ILE A 251 12.43 14.55 19.56
CA ILE A 251 12.42 14.21 18.14
C ILE A 251 11.45 13.06 17.85
N PHE A 252 11.43 12.02 18.70
CA PHE A 252 10.49 10.90 18.60
C PHE A 252 9.03 11.35 18.56
N TRP A 253 8.61 12.18 19.53
CA TRP A 253 7.23 12.66 19.58
C TRP A 253 6.90 13.65 18.46
N THR A 254 7.85 14.52 18.09
CA THR A 254 7.67 15.43 16.95
C THR A 254 7.44 14.65 15.66
N ILE A 255 8.25 13.63 15.36
CA ILE A 255 8.11 12.82 14.14
C ILE A 255 6.75 12.11 14.08
N ILE A 256 6.22 11.65 15.21
CA ILE A 256 4.95 10.91 15.26
C ILE A 256 3.73 11.85 15.19
N ILE A 257 3.77 12.99 15.88
CA ILE A 257 2.62 13.88 16.05
C ILE A 257 2.51 14.91 14.91
N LEU A 258 3.63 15.33 14.33
CA LEU A 258 3.64 16.39 13.32
C LEU A 258 2.83 16.04 12.06
N PRO A 259 2.98 14.83 11.45
CA PRO A 259 2.22 14.49 10.24
C PRO A 259 0.69 14.50 10.43
N PRO A 260 0.10 13.85 11.45
CA PRO A 260 -1.34 13.88 11.64
C PRO A 260 -1.85 15.26 12.02
N VAL A 261 -1.09 16.08 12.75
CA VAL A 261 -1.46 17.48 13.03
C VAL A 261 -1.54 18.28 11.73
N PHE A 262 -0.52 18.21 10.88
CA PHE A 262 -0.54 18.90 9.58
C PHE A 262 -1.68 18.43 8.69
N PHE A 263 -1.91 17.11 8.62
CA PHE A 263 -3.03 16.55 7.88
C PHE A 263 -4.38 17.09 8.38
N LEU A 264 -4.63 17.03 9.69
CA LEU A 264 -5.87 17.52 10.30
C LEU A 264 -6.04 19.03 10.14
N THR A 265 -4.97 19.81 10.33
CA THR A 265 -5.00 21.27 10.13
C THR A 265 -5.33 21.60 8.67
N GLY A 266 -4.74 20.90 7.71
CA GLY A 266 -4.99 21.13 6.29
C GLY A 266 -6.41 20.78 5.86
N VAL A 267 -6.97 19.69 6.38
CA VAL A 267 -8.32 19.23 6.03
C VAL A 267 -9.41 20.06 6.73
N PHE A 268 -9.27 20.28 8.04
CA PHE A 268 -10.34 20.88 8.86
C PHE A 268 -10.16 22.37 9.14
N GLY A 269 -8.94 22.92 9.02
CA GLY A 269 -8.66 24.34 9.21
C GLY A 269 -9.53 25.26 8.33
N PRO A 270 -9.66 24.99 7.01
CA PRO A 270 -10.55 25.74 6.14
C PRO A 270 -12.00 25.76 6.61
N GLN A 271 -12.51 24.63 7.11
CA GLN A 271 -13.88 24.51 7.59
C GLN A 271 -14.13 25.43 8.79
N LEU A 272 -13.21 25.43 9.75
CA LEU A 272 -13.27 26.29 10.94
C LEU A 272 -13.26 27.78 10.57
N LEU A 273 -12.50 28.18 9.56
CA LEU A 273 -12.42 29.59 9.13
C LEU A 273 -13.64 30.05 8.34
N SER A 274 -14.22 29.16 7.53
CA SER A 274 -15.31 29.52 6.61
C SER A 274 -16.69 29.67 7.25
N HIS A 275 -16.88 29.24 8.50
CA HIS A 275 -18.17 29.23 9.22
C HIS A 275 -19.34 28.61 8.44
N SER A 276 -19.04 27.84 7.38
CA SER A 276 -20.03 27.22 6.51
C SER A 276 -20.14 25.75 6.92
N GLY A 277 -21.30 25.29 7.39
CA GLY A 277 -21.50 23.88 7.78
C GLY A 277 -21.74 22.96 6.58
N ASP A 278 -22.15 23.53 5.45
CA ASP A 278 -22.89 22.79 4.43
C ASP A 278 -22.02 22.35 3.25
N VAL A 279 -20.83 22.94 3.10
CA VAL A 279 -19.91 22.68 1.99
C VAL A 279 -18.50 22.45 2.50
N MET A 280 -17.82 21.42 1.99
CA MET A 280 -16.40 21.19 2.25
C MET A 280 -15.55 22.24 1.52
N VAL A 281 -15.10 23.26 2.26
CA VAL A 281 -14.44 24.43 1.66
C VAL A 281 -12.95 24.25 1.41
N TYR A 282 -12.33 23.15 1.90
CA TYR A 282 -10.87 22.96 1.81
C TYR A 282 -10.32 22.93 0.38
N GLN A 283 -11.21 22.73 -0.60
CA GLN A 283 -10.90 22.72 -2.03
C GLN A 283 -10.94 24.09 -2.71
N LEU A 284 -11.40 25.13 -2.00
CA LEU A 284 -11.49 26.45 -2.59
C LEU A 284 -10.09 27.07 -2.76
N PRO A 285 -9.84 27.81 -3.86
CA PRO A 285 -8.53 28.41 -4.13
C PRO A 285 -7.99 29.29 -2.99
N ARG A 286 -8.87 29.97 -2.24
CA ARG A 286 -8.50 30.80 -1.08
C ARG A 286 -7.83 30.04 0.07
N PHE A 287 -8.00 28.72 0.14
CA PHE A 287 -7.43 27.86 1.19
C PHE A 287 -6.23 27.03 0.69
N LEU A 288 -5.58 27.46 -0.38
CA LEU A 288 -4.43 26.74 -0.98
C LEU A 288 -3.36 26.36 0.03
N ILE A 289 -3.01 27.25 0.98
CA ILE A 289 -2.00 26.97 2.01
C ILE A 289 -2.39 25.76 2.88
N PHE A 290 -3.66 25.62 3.23
CA PHE A 290 -4.16 24.48 3.98
C PHE A 290 -4.10 23.18 3.17
N ARG A 291 -4.36 23.25 1.86
CA ARG A 291 -4.20 22.11 0.95
C ARG A 291 -2.74 21.65 0.84
N VAL A 292 -1.78 22.58 0.82
CA VAL A 292 -0.34 22.28 0.90
C VAL A 292 -0.01 21.59 2.22
N ILE A 293 -0.43 22.18 3.35
CA ILE A 293 -0.15 21.63 4.69
C ILE A 293 -0.75 20.24 4.84
N GLY A 294 -2.00 20.04 4.41
CA GLY A 294 -2.69 18.76 4.49
C GLY A 294 -2.04 17.67 3.64
N THR A 295 -1.68 18.00 2.40
CA THR A 295 -1.00 17.07 1.48
C THR A 295 0.40 16.72 1.99
N ALA A 296 1.14 17.71 2.50
CA ALA A 296 2.45 17.47 3.11
C ALA A 296 2.33 16.58 4.36
N GLY A 297 1.37 16.85 5.25
CA GLY A 297 1.12 16.03 6.44
C GLY A 297 0.81 14.57 6.08
N TRP A 298 0.00 14.35 5.06
CA TRP A 298 -0.32 13.01 4.57
C TRP A 298 0.91 12.29 4.00
N VAL A 299 1.65 12.92 3.09
CA VAL A 299 2.84 12.30 2.49
C VAL A 299 3.90 12.01 3.55
N VAL A 300 4.17 12.96 4.44
CA VAL A 300 5.18 12.80 5.51
C VAL A 300 4.81 11.65 6.45
N ALA A 301 3.53 11.38 6.72
CA ALA A 301 3.12 10.27 7.59
C ALA A 301 3.70 8.92 7.11
N ASP A 302 3.58 8.62 5.81
CA ASP A 302 4.10 7.38 5.22
C ASP A 302 5.62 7.30 5.22
N PHE A 303 6.31 8.44 5.09
CA PHE A 303 7.76 8.51 5.25
C PHE A 303 8.21 8.12 6.65
N VAL A 304 7.45 8.45 7.69
CA VAL A 304 7.78 8.05 9.06
C VAL A 304 7.72 6.53 9.20
N ILE A 305 6.70 5.90 8.62
CA ILE A 305 6.57 4.44 8.62
C ILE A 305 7.74 3.80 7.86
N ALA A 306 8.07 4.34 6.69
CA ALA A 306 9.20 3.88 5.88
C ALA A 306 10.54 4.04 6.61
N PHE A 307 10.73 5.17 7.30
CA PHE A 307 11.89 5.41 8.14
C PHE A 307 12.03 4.36 9.25
N ALA A 308 10.92 3.95 9.86
CA ALA A 308 10.92 2.89 10.85
C ALA A 308 11.38 1.54 10.27
N TYR A 309 10.92 1.16 9.07
CA TYR A 309 11.42 -0.03 8.38
C TYR A 309 12.93 0.05 8.08
N LEU A 310 13.41 1.21 7.64
CA LEU A 310 14.84 1.43 7.34
C LEU A 310 15.72 1.40 8.60
N LEU A 311 15.22 1.92 9.73
CA LEU A 311 15.92 1.84 11.03
C LEU A 311 16.08 0.38 11.48
N VAL A 312 15.02 -0.41 11.37
CA VAL A 312 15.07 -1.85 11.65
C VAL A 312 16.09 -2.53 10.73
N ALA A 313 16.02 -2.26 9.42
CA ALA A 313 16.93 -2.84 8.43
C ALA A 313 18.40 -2.52 8.73
N LYS A 314 18.70 -1.26 9.09
CA LYS A 314 20.05 -0.80 9.42
C LYS A 314 20.60 -1.47 10.68
N LYS A 315 19.78 -1.63 11.73
CA LYS A 315 20.22 -2.32 12.94
C LYS A 315 20.44 -3.80 12.71
N LEU A 316 19.50 -4.42 12.00
CA LEU A 316 19.53 -5.84 11.68
C LEU A 316 20.78 -6.18 10.86
N GLY A 317 21.11 -5.36 9.85
CA GLY A 317 22.32 -5.52 9.05
C GLY A 317 23.65 -5.34 9.79
N ARG A 318 23.66 -4.73 10.98
CA ARG A 318 24.87 -4.68 11.82
C ARG A 318 25.08 -5.94 12.66
N GLN A 319 24.02 -6.73 12.85
CA GLN A 319 24.02 -7.88 13.77
C GLN A 319 24.04 -9.23 13.06
N ILE A 320 23.84 -9.25 11.75
CA ILE A 320 23.63 -10.47 10.98
C ILE A 320 24.76 -10.71 9.99
N THR A 321 25.11 -11.98 9.83
CA THR A 321 26.10 -12.47 8.85
C THR A 321 25.64 -12.20 7.41
N SER A 322 26.59 -11.93 6.50
CA SER A 322 26.30 -11.55 5.09
C SER A 322 25.40 -12.53 4.32
N SER A 323 25.27 -13.79 4.76
CA SER A 323 24.37 -14.81 4.19
C SER A 323 22.88 -14.49 4.34
N HIS A 324 22.49 -13.69 5.33
CA HIS A 324 21.09 -13.38 5.68
C HIS A 324 20.67 -11.95 5.30
N ASN A 325 21.42 -11.26 4.42
CA ASN A 325 21.11 -9.91 3.90
C ASN A 325 19.75 -9.79 3.17
N LYS A 326 19.04 -10.90 2.95
CA LYS A 326 17.74 -10.97 2.25
C LYS A 326 16.63 -10.21 2.98
N ILE A 327 16.55 -10.34 4.32
CA ILE A 327 15.53 -9.66 5.13
C ILE A 327 15.63 -8.14 5.06
N ILE A 328 16.86 -7.62 4.95
CA ILE A 328 17.13 -6.19 4.77
C ILE A 328 16.47 -5.70 3.48
N ASN A 329 16.54 -6.47 2.39
CA ASN A 329 15.90 -6.11 1.13
C ASN A 329 14.39 -6.10 1.23
N TYR A 330 13.79 -7.06 1.95
CA TYR A 330 12.34 -7.07 2.16
C TYR A 330 11.87 -5.88 3.00
N LEU A 331 12.64 -5.49 4.02
CA LEU A 331 12.38 -4.27 4.78
C LEU A 331 12.51 -3.01 3.93
N ILE A 332 13.51 -2.95 3.04
CA ILE A 332 13.67 -1.82 2.12
C ILE A 332 12.53 -1.78 1.09
N ILE A 333 12.08 -2.92 0.55
CA ILE A 333 10.92 -3.00 -0.34
C ILE A 333 9.66 -2.52 0.39
N ALA A 334 9.45 -2.95 1.64
CA ALA A 334 8.35 -2.48 2.48
C ALA A 334 8.43 -0.95 2.71
N ALA A 335 9.61 -0.42 2.98
CA ALA A 335 9.81 1.02 3.14
C ALA A 335 9.45 1.79 1.85
N LEU A 336 10.03 1.40 0.71
CA LEU A 336 9.79 2.05 -0.59
C LEU A 336 8.32 1.98 -1.01
N SER A 337 7.67 0.84 -0.76
CA SER A 337 6.25 0.69 -1.05
C SER A 337 5.37 1.57 -0.18
N THR A 338 5.70 1.73 1.10
CA THR A 338 4.93 2.58 2.01
C THR A 338 4.99 4.03 1.57
N ILE A 339 6.17 4.52 1.13
CA ILE A 339 6.33 5.87 0.56
C ILE A 339 5.46 6.08 -0.68
N LEU A 340 5.22 5.03 -1.48
CA LEU A 340 4.38 5.11 -2.68
C LEU A 340 2.87 5.07 -2.39
N VAL A 341 2.44 4.56 -1.22
CA VAL A 341 1.01 4.39 -0.93
C VAL A 341 0.30 5.74 -0.85
N SER A 342 0.72 6.67 0.02
CA SER A 342 0.05 7.96 0.21
C SER A 342 -0.11 8.76 -1.10
N PRO A 343 0.94 9.02 -1.89
CA PRO A 343 0.80 9.75 -3.15
C PRO A 343 -0.17 9.08 -4.12
N THR A 344 -0.12 7.76 -4.25
CA THR A 344 -0.95 7.05 -5.22
C THR A 344 -2.43 7.00 -4.82
N THR A 345 -2.73 7.03 -3.52
CA THR A 345 -4.11 7.04 -3.00
C THR A 345 -4.79 8.42 -2.99
N ASN A 346 -4.15 9.45 -3.55
CA ASN A 346 -4.74 10.77 -3.62
C ASN A 346 -5.79 10.88 -4.75
N ASN A 347 -6.89 11.60 -4.51
CA ASN A 347 -8.15 11.49 -5.27
C ASN A 347 -8.40 12.66 -6.24
N TRP A 348 -7.42 12.98 -7.07
CA TRP A 348 -7.48 14.12 -8.00
C TRP A 348 -7.74 13.76 -9.46
N ILE A 349 -7.97 12.48 -9.78
CA ILE A 349 -8.29 12.08 -11.15
C ILE A 349 -9.61 12.67 -11.66
N THR A 350 -10.52 13.05 -10.76
CA THR A 350 -11.82 13.67 -11.09
C THR A 350 -11.75 15.18 -11.32
N ASN A 351 -10.58 15.80 -11.15
CA ASN A 351 -10.39 17.23 -11.41
C ASN A 351 -10.39 17.54 -12.93
N ASN A 352 -10.38 16.51 -13.78
CA ASN A 352 -10.56 16.55 -15.24
C ASN A 352 -9.76 17.65 -15.92
N SER A 353 -8.50 17.70 -15.53
CA SER A 353 -7.46 18.54 -16.06
C SER A 353 -7.14 18.18 -17.50
N TYR A 354 -6.80 19.16 -18.33
CA TYR A 354 -6.21 18.90 -19.64
C TYR A 354 -4.77 19.40 -19.60
N PRO A 355 -3.73 18.56 -19.69
CA PRO A 355 -3.73 17.08 -19.66
C PRO A 355 -4.20 16.50 -18.31
N PRO A 356 -4.52 15.19 -18.24
CA PRO A 356 -5.11 14.55 -17.05
C PRO A 356 -4.09 14.31 -15.92
N PHE A 357 -3.50 15.38 -15.38
CA PHE A 357 -2.68 15.35 -14.17
C PHE A 357 -3.49 14.81 -13.00
N GLY A 358 -2.89 13.88 -12.25
CA GLY A 358 -3.55 13.09 -11.21
C GLY A 358 -3.94 11.68 -11.68
N ALA A 359 -3.87 11.39 -12.98
CA ALA A 359 -4.10 10.05 -13.51
C ALA A 359 -2.88 9.12 -13.30
N ILE A 360 -1.65 9.65 -13.35
CA ILE A 360 -0.43 8.85 -13.21
C ILE A 360 -0.36 8.26 -11.80
N GLN A 361 -0.55 9.09 -10.76
CA GLN A 361 -0.56 8.62 -9.37
C GLN A 361 -1.58 7.48 -9.17
N ARG A 362 -2.76 7.57 -9.81
CA ARG A 362 -3.85 6.61 -9.66
C ARG A 362 -3.51 5.28 -10.33
N ALA A 363 -2.86 5.31 -11.49
CA ALA A 363 -2.38 4.11 -12.19
C ALA A 363 -1.35 3.32 -11.36
N PHE A 364 -0.52 4.03 -10.58
CA PHE A 364 0.58 3.42 -9.82
C PHE A 364 0.21 2.91 -8.42
N VAL A 365 -1.04 3.09 -7.98
CA VAL A 365 -1.58 2.42 -6.78
C VAL A 365 -1.36 0.90 -6.87
N VAL A 366 -1.45 0.37 -8.10
CA VAL A 366 -1.28 -1.05 -8.37
C VAL A 366 0.12 -1.54 -7.96
N LEU A 367 1.15 -0.81 -8.38
CA LEU A 367 2.53 -1.13 -8.07
C LEU A 367 2.83 -0.95 -6.58
N ALA A 368 2.36 0.15 -5.98
CA ALA A 368 2.54 0.44 -4.55
C ALA A 368 1.99 -0.70 -3.67
N SER A 369 0.76 -1.14 -3.97
CA SER A 369 0.06 -2.20 -3.22
C SER A 369 0.75 -3.57 -3.35
N PHE A 370 1.25 -3.89 -4.55
CA PHE A 370 2.04 -5.10 -4.79
C PHE A 370 3.34 -5.12 -3.98
N LEU A 371 4.13 -4.06 -4.09
CA LEU A 371 5.41 -3.95 -3.38
C LEU A 371 5.21 -3.99 -1.86
N PHE A 372 4.14 -3.37 -1.37
CA PHE A 372 3.81 -3.35 0.06
C PHE A 372 3.52 -4.74 0.59
N SER A 373 2.67 -5.46 -0.11
CA SER A 373 2.22 -6.78 0.33
C SER A 373 3.34 -7.81 0.24
N ILE A 374 4.15 -7.75 -0.81
CA ILE A 374 5.29 -8.65 -0.94
C ILE A 374 6.40 -8.29 0.05
N GLY A 375 6.65 -7.01 0.31
CA GLY A 375 7.64 -6.54 1.28
C GLY A 375 7.33 -7.03 2.69
N ILE A 376 6.16 -6.68 3.24
CA ILE A 376 5.78 -7.06 4.60
C ILE A 376 5.66 -8.58 4.76
N TYR A 377 5.05 -9.26 3.78
CA TYR A 377 4.91 -10.71 3.88
C TYR A 377 6.26 -11.43 3.84
N SER A 378 7.18 -10.99 2.97
CA SER A 378 8.51 -11.60 2.88
C SER A 378 9.33 -11.37 4.14
N VAL A 379 9.17 -10.20 4.79
CA VAL A 379 9.75 -9.96 6.13
C VAL A 379 9.18 -10.95 7.14
N ALA A 380 7.85 -11.07 7.24
CA ALA A 380 7.20 -11.98 8.18
C ALA A 380 7.62 -13.44 7.97
N LEU A 381 7.66 -13.89 6.72
CA LEU A 381 8.04 -15.25 6.35
C LEU A 381 9.51 -15.54 6.67
N SER A 382 10.42 -14.61 6.37
CA SER A 382 11.85 -14.81 6.60
C SER A 382 12.19 -14.98 8.08
N VAL A 383 11.59 -14.17 8.96
CA VAL A 383 11.81 -14.27 10.40
C VAL A 383 11.15 -15.54 10.97
N ALA A 384 10.01 -15.96 10.41
CA ALA A 384 9.33 -17.18 10.83
C ALA A 384 10.05 -18.46 10.42
N GLN A 385 10.87 -18.44 9.37
CA GLN A 385 11.52 -19.65 8.85
C GLN A 385 12.97 -19.82 9.32
N ASP A 386 13.67 -18.71 9.60
CA ASP A 386 15.09 -18.71 9.93
C ASP A 386 15.30 -18.70 11.45
N ALA A 387 15.96 -19.75 11.96
CA ALA A 387 16.17 -19.92 13.40
C ALA A 387 17.10 -18.85 14.01
N GLU A 388 18.09 -18.36 13.26
CA GLU A 388 19.01 -17.30 13.70
C GLU A 388 18.29 -15.95 13.74
N LEU A 389 17.54 -15.62 12.69
CA LEU A 389 16.70 -14.40 12.65
C LEU A 389 15.61 -14.44 13.72
N ARG A 390 14.98 -15.60 13.95
CA ARG A 390 13.99 -15.80 15.01
C ARG A 390 14.62 -15.63 16.39
N GLN A 391 15.82 -16.18 16.62
CA GLN A 391 16.55 -16.00 17.86
C GLN A 391 16.96 -14.54 18.08
N LEU A 392 17.43 -13.85 17.04
CA LEU A 392 17.73 -12.41 17.11
C LEU A 392 16.49 -11.57 17.37
N ALA A 393 15.38 -11.88 16.69
CA ALA A 393 14.10 -11.24 16.92
C ALA A 393 13.62 -11.45 18.36
N ARG A 394 13.76 -12.65 18.94
CA ARG A 394 13.43 -12.96 20.34
C ARG A 394 14.40 -12.31 21.33
N LYS A 395 15.71 -12.38 21.07
CA LYS A 395 16.80 -11.84 21.92
C LYS A 395 16.74 -10.33 22.02
N TYR A 396 16.38 -9.65 20.92
CA TYR A 396 16.16 -8.21 20.88
C TYR A 396 14.68 -7.90 20.64
N ALA A 397 13.75 -8.65 21.25
CA ALA A 397 12.30 -8.49 21.06
C ALA A 397 11.78 -7.08 21.31
N LYS A 398 12.50 -6.28 22.10
CA LYS A 398 12.26 -4.84 22.18
C LYS A 398 12.54 -4.15 20.83
N GLN A 399 13.76 -4.24 20.30
CA GLN A 399 14.16 -3.51 19.08
C GLN A 399 13.62 -4.12 17.78
N TYR A 400 13.28 -5.40 17.79
CA TYR A 400 12.69 -6.13 16.66
C TYR A 400 11.25 -6.56 16.95
N ALA A 401 10.52 -5.81 17.78
CA ALA A 401 9.17 -6.15 18.18
C ALA A 401 8.26 -6.48 16.99
N LEU A 402 8.36 -5.76 15.88
CA LEU A 402 7.63 -6.08 14.65
C LEU A 402 8.03 -7.43 14.07
N LEU A 403 9.33 -7.73 13.97
CA LEU A 403 9.81 -8.99 13.42
C LEU A 403 9.42 -10.18 14.32
N ASP A 404 9.62 -10.05 15.63
CA ASP A 404 9.23 -11.09 16.61
C ASP A 404 7.72 -11.33 16.60
N THR A 405 6.92 -10.25 16.52
CA THR A 405 5.45 -10.39 16.44
C THR A 405 5.04 -11.03 15.11
N LEU A 406 5.55 -10.56 13.98
CA LEU A 406 5.22 -11.12 12.66
C LEU A 406 5.63 -12.60 12.57
N ALA A 407 6.79 -12.98 13.11
CA ALA A 407 7.28 -14.35 13.12
C ALA A 407 6.40 -15.28 13.95
N LYS A 408 6.14 -14.91 15.22
CA LYS A 408 5.26 -15.67 16.11
C LYS A 408 3.88 -15.86 15.51
N GLN A 409 3.32 -14.80 14.92
CA GLN A 409 1.98 -14.90 14.34
C GLN A 409 1.94 -15.73 13.05
N GLN A 410 3.03 -15.78 12.30
CA GLN A 410 3.14 -16.67 11.15
C GLN A 410 3.33 -18.14 11.59
N GLU A 411 4.08 -18.39 12.67
CA GLU A 411 4.21 -19.72 13.31
C GLU A 411 2.85 -20.21 13.84
N ASP A 412 2.14 -19.39 14.63
CA ASP A 412 0.83 -19.76 15.18
C ASP A 412 -0.19 -20.07 14.05
N ALA A 413 -0.16 -19.30 12.96
CA ALA A 413 -1.02 -19.54 11.80
C ALA A 413 -0.67 -20.83 11.03
N GLU A 414 0.58 -21.28 11.08
CA GLU A 414 1.03 -22.54 10.50
C GLU A 414 0.55 -23.73 11.35
N VAL A 415 0.66 -23.64 12.68
CA VAL A 415 0.12 -24.64 13.61
C VAL A 415 -1.39 -24.81 13.42
N ILE A 416 -2.14 -23.71 13.30
CA ILE A 416 -3.60 -23.77 13.03
C ILE A 416 -3.91 -24.47 11.69
N ARG A 417 -3.05 -24.31 10.67
CA ARG A 417 -3.23 -25.01 9.39
C ARG A 417 -2.97 -26.51 9.55
N ILE A 418 -1.92 -26.89 10.26
CA ILE A 418 -1.61 -28.28 10.58
C ILE A 418 -2.81 -28.92 11.29
N ASP A 419 -3.36 -28.26 12.31
CA ASP A 419 -4.55 -28.76 13.03
C ASP A 419 -5.80 -28.92 12.13
N LYS A 420 -5.98 -28.05 11.14
CA LYS A 420 -7.07 -28.21 10.16
C LYS A 420 -6.84 -29.40 9.25
N VAL A 421 -5.59 -29.66 8.84
CA VAL A 421 -5.23 -30.82 8.02
C VAL A 421 -5.41 -32.11 8.84
N VAL A 422 -4.96 -32.14 10.10
CA VAL A 422 -5.20 -33.25 11.04
C VAL A 422 -6.70 -33.53 11.14
N LYS A 423 -7.54 -32.51 11.34
CA LYS A 423 -9.01 -32.67 11.36
C LYS A 423 -9.58 -33.18 10.04
N LEU A 424 -8.99 -32.79 8.89
CA LEU A 424 -9.44 -33.24 7.58
C LEU A 424 -9.07 -34.71 7.34
N ILE A 425 -7.87 -35.10 7.76
CA ILE A 425 -7.36 -36.48 7.75
C ILE A 425 -8.29 -37.35 8.61
N HIS A 426 -8.60 -36.92 9.85
CA HIS A 426 -9.55 -37.62 10.70
C HIS A 426 -10.95 -37.72 10.10
N LYS A 427 -11.44 -36.66 9.46
CA LYS A 427 -12.73 -36.69 8.77
C LYS A 427 -12.75 -37.69 7.61
N HIS A 428 -11.65 -37.81 6.87
CA HIS A 428 -11.52 -38.79 5.78
C HIS A 428 -11.30 -40.20 6.31
N ALA A 429 -10.52 -40.36 7.38
CA ALA A 429 -10.33 -41.63 8.07
C ALA A 429 -11.66 -42.18 8.60
N GLY A 430 -12.45 -41.35 9.29
CA GLY A 430 -13.78 -41.75 9.77
C GLY A 430 -14.83 -41.95 8.67
N ALA A 431 -14.66 -41.35 7.48
CA ALA A 431 -15.49 -41.65 6.31
C ALA A 431 -15.10 -42.99 5.68
N MET A 432 -13.80 -43.25 5.54
CA MET A 432 -13.24 -44.49 5.01
C MET A 432 -13.58 -45.69 5.88
N GLU A 433 -13.49 -45.54 7.21
CA GLU A 433 -13.87 -46.58 8.17
C GLU A 433 -15.37 -46.92 8.05
N LYS A 434 -16.23 -45.90 7.89
CA LYS A 434 -17.68 -46.11 7.65
C LYS A 434 -17.98 -46.78 6.32
N GLU A 435 -17.20 -46.50 5.27
CA GLU A 435 -17.44 -47.01 3.91
C GLU A 435 -16.83 -48.41 3.68
N THR A 436 -15.72 -48.73 4.36
CA THR A 436 -14.95 -49.96 4.11
C THR A 436 -14.90 -50.92 5.30
N GLY A 437 -15.29 -50.48 6.49
CA GLY A 437 -15.18 -51.26 7.73
C GLY A 437 -13.74 -51.46 8.21
N VAL A 438 -12.76 -50.83 7.56
CA VAL A 438 -11.34 -50.93 7.92
C VAL A 438 -10.96 -49.73 8.80
N GLU A 439 -10.49 -50.02 10.01
CA GLU A 439 -10.06 -49.01 10.98
C GLU A 439 -8.74 -48.36 10.51
N SER A 440 -8.70 -47.02 10.50
CA SER A 440 -7.52 -46.27 10.06
C SER A 440 -6.39 -46.37 11.08
N SER A 441 -5.19 -46.75 10.64
CA SER A 441 -4.00 -46.79 11.51
C SER A 441 -3.50 -45.40 11.94
N MET A 442 -3.96 -44.32 11.29
CA MET A 442 -3.64 -42.94 11.66
C MET A 442 -4.69 -42.39 12.63
N LEU A 443 -4.54 -42.67 13.92
CA LEU A 443 -5.42 -42.15 14.98
C LEU A 443 -4.71 -41.15 15.91
N ASP A 444 -3.37 -41.19 16.02
CA ASP A 444 -2.66 -40.29 16.93
C ASP A 444 -2.40 -38.92 16.29
N ASP A 445 -2.98 -37.88 16.91
CA ASP A 445 -2.80 -36.49 16.53
C ASP A 445 -1.31 -36.09 16.55
N ASN A 446 -0.52 -36.63 17.47
CA ASN A 446 0.91 -36.29 17.57
C ASN A 446 1.72 -36.92 16.44
N GLU A 447 1.45 -38.17 16.08
CA GLU A 447 2.08 -38.84 14.94
C GLU A 447 1.76 -38.12 13.62
N VAL A 448 0.49 -37.75 13.38
CA VAL A 448 0.10 -37.00 12.18
C VAL A 448 0.77 -35.62 12.14
N ARG A 449 0.86 -34.92 13.28
CA ARG A 449 1.58 -33.65 13.38
C ARG A 449 3.07 -33.81 13.11
N GLN A 450 3.71 -34.86 13.63
CA GLN A 450 5.12 -35.15 13.38
C GLN A 450 5.39 -35.44 11.91
N TYR A 451 4.53 -36.23 11.25
CA TYR A 451 4.61 -36.46 9.82
C TYR A 451 4.42 -35.19 9.00
N LEU A 452 3.45 -34.34 9.36
CA LEU A 452 3.24 -33.05 8.70
C LEU A 452 4.45 -32.13 8.87
N ASP A 453 5.01 -32.04 10.07
CA ASP A 453 6.23 -31.27 10.34
C ASP A 453 7.43 -31.82 9.56
N LEU A 454 7.57 -33.15 9.46
CA LEU A 454 8.63 -33.80 8.69
C LEU A 454 8.49 -33.48 7.20
N VAL A 455 7.29 -33.63 6.62
CA VAL A 455 7.01 -33.32 5.21
C VAL A 455 7.25 -31.84 4.93
N ILE A 456 6.82 -30.95 5.83
CA ILE A 456 7.05 -29.51 5.73
C ILE A 456 8.56 -29.20 5.76
N ARG A 457 9.32 -29.84 6.65
CA ARG A 457 10.79 -29.65 6.73
C ARG A 457 11.51 -30.24 5.51
N GLU A 458 11.10 -31.40 5.02
CA GLU A 458 11.69 -32.04 3.83
C GLU A 458 11.42 -31.25 2.55
N THR A 459 10.18 -30.81 2.34
CA THR A 459 9.85 -29.96 1.19
C THR A 459 10.60 -28.63 1.22
N ARG A 460 10.89 -28.10 2.42
CA ARG A 460 11.66 -26.86 2.61
C ARG A 460 13.19 -27.05 2.55
N GLY A 461 13.70 -28.25 2.82
CA GLY A 461 15.14 -28.53 2.91
C GLY A 461 15.79 -29.11 1.66
N LYS A 462 15.02 -29.71 0.73
CA LYS A 462 15.56 -30.50 -0.39
C LYS A 462 15.92 -29.75 -1.68
N LYS A 463 15.92 -28.42 -1.74
CA LYS A 463 16.29 -27.68 -2.97
C LYS A 463 17.17 -26.47 -2.69
N GLY A 464 18.45 -26.75 -2.43
CA GLY A 464 19.55 -25.78 -2.48
C GLY A 464 19.91 -25.40 -3.91
#